data_AF-A0A434I4J1-F1
#
_entry.id   AF-A0A434I4J1-F1
#
_cell.length_a   1.000
_cell.length_b   1.000
_cell.length_c   1.000
_cell.angle_alpha   90.00
_cell.angle_beta   90.00
_cell.angle_gamma   90.00
#
_symmetry.space_group_name_H-M   'P 1'
#
loop_
_entity.id
_entity.type
_entity.pdbx_description
1 polymer ?
#
loop_
_entity_poly.entity_id
_entity_poly.type
_entity_poly.pdbx_seq_one_letter_code
_entity_poly.pdbx_strand_id
1 'polypeptide(L)'
;LEYRTDLRSDGNPNYDGVARLLDGRDPDAKILRMKPGTLNVFRGKNTAHRVTTVEGERERMIAVFSYYEKPGVMFSPEERVGFYGRAA
;
A
#
# COMPACT_ATOMS: atom_id res chain seq x y z
N LEU A 1 8.39 -3.50 3.61
CA LEU A 1 7.50 -2.93 2.58
C LEU A 1 8.24 -3.00 1.27
N GLU A 2 7.67 -3.62 0.25
CA GLU A 2 8.20 -3.56 -1.11
C GLU A 2 7.33 -2.60 -1.93
N TYR A 3 7.93 -1.79 -2.80
CA TYR A 3 7.19 -0.86 -3.64
C TYR A 3 7.85 -0.57 -5.00
N ARG A 4 7.01 -0.11 -5.95
CA ARG A 4 7.37 0.44 -7.25
C ARG A 4 6.64 1.76 -7.47
N THR A 5 7.39 2.86 -7.41
CA THR A 5 6.88 4.19 -7.70
C THR A 5 6.47 4.29 -9.16
N ASP A 6 5.31 4.90 -9.41
CA ASP A 6 4.79 5.20 -10.75
C ASP A 6 4.80 3.99 -11.71
N LEU A 7 4.55 2.79 -11.16
CA LEU A 7 4.42 1.57 -11.97
C LEU A 7 3.21 1.67 -12.91
N ARG A 8 2.18 2.40 -12.49
CA ARG A 8 0.94 2.61 -13.25
C ARG A 8 0.81 4.08 -13.64
N SER A 9 -0.12 4.37 -14.53
CA SER A 9 -0.57 5.73 -14.82
C SER A 9 -2.09 5.76 -14.97
N ASP A 10 -2.66 6.96 -15.03
CA ASP A 10 -4.12 7.14 -15.11
C ASP A 10 -4.73 6.50 -16.38
N GLY A 11 -3.96 6.37 -17.45
CA GLY A 11 -4.37 5.73 -18.70
C GLY A 11 -3.79 4.33 -18.93
N ASN A 12 -2.92 3.84 -18.05
CA ASN A 12 -2.27 2.55 -18.23
C ASN A 12 -2.09 1.82 -16.88
N PRO A 13 -2.86 0.74 -16.63
CA PRO A 13 -2.69 -0.07 -15.43
C PRO A 13 -1.38 -0.88 -15.41
N ASN A 14 -0.66 -0.99 -16.55
CA ASN A 14 0.62 -1.67 -16.69
C ASN A 14 0.62 -3.11 -16.13
N TYR A 15 -0.33 -3.94 -16.59
CA TYR A 15 -0.51 -5.30 -16.09
C TYR A 15 0.77 -6.15 -16.15
N ASP A 16 1.54 -6.04 -17.23
CA ASP A 16 2.81 -6.78 -17.37
C ASP A 16 3.85 -6.34 -16.34
N GLY A 17 3.94 -5.03 -16.06
CA GLY A 17 4.80 -4.51 -15.00
C GLY A 17 4.37 -4.98 -13.62
N VAL A 18 3.07 -4.97 -13.36
CA VAL A 18 2.49 -5.50 -12.11
C VAL A 18 2.80 -6.99 -11.97
N ALA A 19 2.62 -7.79 -13.03
CA ALA A 19 2.95 -9.22 -13.02
C ALA A 19 4.43 -9.45 -12.71
N ARG A 20 5.35 -8.71 -13.35
CA ARG A 20 6.79 -8.80 -13.05
C ARG A 20 7.11 -8.46 -11.59
N LEU A 21 6.46 -7.44 -11.02
CA LEU A 21 6.62 -7.07 -9.60
C LEU A 21 6.15 -8.21 -8.70
N LEU A 22 4.98 -8.78 -8.99
CA LEU A 22 4.42 -9.88 -8.21
C LEU A 22 5.31 -11.12 -8.25
N ASP A 23 5.89 -11.43 -9.42
CA ASP A 23 6.85 -12.51 -9.62
C ASP A 23 8.24 -12.25 -8.99
N GLY A 24 8.47 -11.06 -8.41
CA GLY A 24 9.77 -10.68 -7.84
C GLY A 24 10.87 -10.49 -8.90
N ARG A 25 10.49 -10.23 -10.16
CA ARG A 25 11.40 -10.07 -11.30
C ARG A 25 11.61 -8.62 -11.70
N ASP A 26 11.10 -7.67 -10.89
CA ASP A 26 11.10 -6.26 -11.24
C ASP A 26 12.32 -5.52 -10.66
N PRO A 27 13.33 -5.15 -11.47
CA PRO A 27 14.67 -4.76 -10.98
C PRO A 27 14.71 -3.44 -10.21
N ASP A 28 13.80 -2.51 -10.50
CA ASP A 28 13.68 -1.24 -9.77
C ASP A 28 12.73 -1.33 -8.55
N ALA A 29 12.28 -2.54 -8.18
CA ALA A 29 11.54 -2.74 -6.93
C ALA A 29 12.42 -2.34 -5.74
N LYS A 30 11.82 -1.60 -4.81
CA LYS A 30 12.52 -1.10 -3.63
C LYS A 30 11.96 -1.75 -2.38
N ILE A 31 12.85 -2.14 -1.48
CA ILE A 31 12.49 -2.67 -0.16
C ILE A 31 12.80 -1.60 0.89
N LEU A 32 11.75 -1.15 1.57
CA LEU A 32 11.85 -0.30 2.75
C LEU A 32 11.73 -1.17 4.01
N ARG A 33 12.79 -1.16 4.82
CA ARG A 33 12.82 -1.82 6.14
C ARG A 33 12.24 -0.87 7.18
N MET A 34 11.16 -1.30 7.83
CA MET A 34 10.45 -0.52 8.84
C MET A 34 10.77 -1.07 10.23
N LYS A 35 10.80 -0.19 11.23
CA LYS A 35 10.90 -0.54 12.65
C LYS A 35 9.70 0.06 13.40
N PRO A 36 9.41 -0.41 14.63
CA PRO A 36 8.40 0.24 15.46
C PRO A 36 8.66 1.75 15.55
N GLY A 37 7.60 2.55 15.36
CA GLY A 37 7.67 4.02 15.32
C GLY A 37 8.05 4.63 13.97
N THR A 38 8.34 3.84 12.92
CA THR A 38 8.53 4.39 11.57
C THR A 38 7.23 4.99 11.02
N LEU A 39 7.26 6.29 10.69
CA LEU A 39 6.24 6.94 9.87
C LEU A 39 6.64 6.86 8.39
N ASN A 40 5.76 6.33 7.55
CA ASN A 40 5.94 6.31 6.09
C ASN A 40 4.88 7.19 5.43
N VAL A 41 5.33 8.15 4.63
CA VAL A 41 4.46 9.02 3.81
C VAL A 41 4.72 8.69 2.35
N PHE A 42 3.67 8.34 1.61
CA PHE A 42 3.79 7.98 0.20
C PHE A 42 2.53 8.32 -0.60
N ARG A 43 2.68 8.47 -1.92
CA ARG A 43 1.58 8.70 -2.87
C ARG A 43 1.17 7.38 -3.50
N GLY A 44 0.01 6.85 -3.08
CA GLY A 44 -0.40 5.48 -3.40
C GLY A 44 -1.01 5.24 -4.80
N LYS A 45 -1.64 6.25 -5.44
CA LYS A 45 -2.48 6.05 -6.64
C LYS A 45 -1.83 5.21 -7.74
N ASN A 46 -0.56 5.46 -8.04
CA ASN A 46 0.21 4.81 -9.12
C ASN A 46 1.41 3.98 -8.61
N THR A 47 1.57 3.91 -7.29
CA THR A 47 2.65 3.16 -6.64
C THR A 47 2.13 1.80 -6.20
N ALA A 48 2.57 0.74 -6.87
CA ALA A 48 2.30 -0.61 -6.38
C ALA A 48 3.16 -0.86 -5.13
N HIS A 49 2.57 -1.44 -4.09
CA HIS A 49 3.29 -1.76 -2.87
C HIS A 49 2.68 -3.00 -2.20
N ARG A 50 3.52 -3.80 -1.53
CA ARG A 50 3.09 -4.97 -0.77
C ARG A 50 3.87 -5.13 0.53
N VAL A 51 3.24 -5.77 1.49
CA VAL A 51 3.85 -6.14 2.78
C VAL A 51 4.14 -7.64 2.81
N THR A 52 5.11 -8.04 3.62
CA THR A 52 5.33 -9.45 3.92
C THR A 52 4.20 -9.98 4.79
N THR A 53 3.93 -11.28 4.68
CA THR A 53 3.11 -12.05 5.60
C THR A 53 3.60 -11.81 7.04
N VAL A 54 2.67 -11.71 7.98
CA VAL A 54 2.99 -11.63 9.41
C VAL A 54 3.30 -13.04 9.89
N GLU A 55 4.43 -13.22 10.58
CA GLU A 55 4.89 -14.51 11.09
C GLU A 55 5.32 -14.35 12.56
N GLY A 56 5.21 -15.43 13.34
CA GLY A 56 5.59 -15.48 14.76
C GLY A 56 4.49 -15.03 15.73
N GLU A 57 4.83 -14.96 17.02
CA GLU A 57 3.86 -14.71 18.11
C GLU A 57 3.67 -13.22 18.43
N ARG A 58 4.49 -12.33 17.87
CA ARG A 58 4.39 -10.89 18.14
C ARG A 58 3.51 -10.21 17.11
N GLU A 59 2.45 -9.57 17.61
CA GLU A 59 1.55 -8.76 16.79
C GLU A 59 2.26 -7.60 16.06
N ARG A 60 1.88 -7.39 14.79
CA ARG A 60 2.33 -6.25 13.98
C ARG A 60 1.22 -5.21 13.85
N MET A 61 1.24 -4.22 14.74
CA MET A 61 0.27 -3.11 14.73
C MET A 61 0.68 -2.01 13.74
N ILE A 62 -0.26 -1.54 12.93
CA ILE A 62 -0.07 -0.43 11.98
C ILE A 62 -1.27 0.51 12.09
N ALA A 63 -1.01 1.81 12.20
CA ALA A 63 -2.01 2.86 12.02
C ALA A 63 -1.86 3.43 10.60
N VAL A 64 -2.97 3.50 9.87
CA VAL A 64 -3.00 4.03 8.50
C VAL A 64 -3.84 5.30 8.48
N PHE A 65 -3.22 6.39 8.04
CA PHE A 65 -3.89 7.65 7.81
C PHE A 65 -4.04 7.87 6.31
N SER A 66 -5.24 8.30 5.88
CA SER A 66 -5.49 8.76 4.52
C SER A 66 -5.60 10.28 4.53
N TYR A 67 -4.89 10.93 3.61
CA TYR A 67 -4.95 12.37 3.44
C TYR A 67 -5.78 12.71 2.19
N TYR A 68 -6.69 13.67 2.35
CA TYR A 68 -7.45 14.27 1.26
C TYR A 68 -7.29 15.78 1.32
N GLU A 69 -7.21 16.43 0.16
CA GLU A 69 -7.07 17.88 0.05
C GLU A 69 -8.31 18.64 0.53
N LYS A 70 -9.47 17.98 0.52
CA LYS A 70 -10.75 18.55 0.94
C LYS A 70 -11.08 18.13 2.38
N PRO A 71 -11.55 19.06 3.22
CA PRO A 71 -12.00 18.72 4.57
C PRO A 71 -13.24 17.83 4.55
N GLY A 72 -13.42 17.04 5.61
CA GLY A 72 -14.63 16.22 5.82
C GLY A 72 -14.72 14.96 4.96
N VAL A 73 -13.70 14.63 4.17
CA VAL A 73 -13.68 13.38 3.40
C VAL A 73 -13.42 12.21 4.36
N MET A 74 -14.34 11.26 4.33
CA MET A 74 -14.33 10.06 5.15
C MET A 74 -14.60 8.85 4.26
N PHE A 75 -14.04 7.69 4.61
CA PHE A 75 -14.39 6.46 3.93
C PHE A 75 -15.88 6.11 4.14
N SER A 76 -16.54 5.74 3.07
CA SER A 76 -17.85 5.12 3.11
C SER A 76 -17.80 3.81 3.92
N PRO A 77 -18.95 3.30 4.40
CA PRO A 77 -18.99 1.99 5.04
C PRO A 77 -18.40 0.88 4.16
N GLU A 78 -18.67 0.91 2.85
CA GLU A 78 -18.17 -0.05 1.87
C GLU A 78 -16.64 0.03 1.72
N GLU A 79 -16.10 1.26 1.63
CA GLU A 79 -14.66 1.49 1.60
C GLU A 79 -13.98 1.00 2.88
N ARG A 80 -14.61 1.21 4.05
CA ARG A 80 -14.10 0.70 5.34
C ARG A 80 -14.03 -0.83 5.38
N VAL A 81 -15.04 -1.52 4.86
CA VAL A 81 -15.00 -2.99 4.73
C VAL A 81 -13.87 -3.41 3.80
N GLY A 82 -13.72 -2.76 2.64
CA GLY A 82 -12.65 -3.07 1.69
C GLY A 82 -11.24 -2.84 2.25
N PHE A 83 -11.03 -1.76 3.00
CA PHE A 83 -9.72 -1.38 3.56
C PHE A 83 -9.39 -2.09 4.88
N TYR A 84 -10.37 -2.21 5.78
CA TYR A 84 -10.15 -2.66 7.16
C TYR A 84 -10.82 -4.01 7.47
N GLY A 85 -11.56 -4.60 6.53
CA GLY A 85 -12.33 -5.82 6.74
C GLY A 85 -13.58 -5.64 7.61
N ARG A 86 -13.90 -4.41 8.03
CA ARG A 86 -15.04 -4.09 8.90
C ARG A 86 -15.50 -2.65 8.69
N ALA A 87 -16.80 -2.43 8.83
CA ALA A 87 -17.37 -1.10 9.06
C ALA A 87 -17.77 -0.99 10.53
N ALA A 88 -17.45 0.15 11.15
CA ALA A 88 -17.97 0.54 12.46
C ALA A 88 -19.34 1.20 12.31
#